data_AF-A0A7X9ETS7-F1
#
_entry.id   AF-A0A7X9ETS7-F1
#
_cell.length_a   1.000
_cell.length_b   1.000
_cell.length_c   1.000
_cell.angle_alpha   90.00
_cell.angle_beta   90.00
_cell.angle_gamma   90.00
#
_symmetry.space_group_name_H-M   'P 1'
#
loop_
_entity.id
_entity.type
_entity.pdbx_description
1 polymer ?
#
loop_
_entity_poly.entity_id
_entity_poly.type
_entity_poly.pdbx_seq_one_letter_code
_entity_poly.pdbx_strand_id
1 'polypeptide(L)'
;MLQAEGVLVNGVIAPKADADLTLRLETTSILNYLERRKYTEDLTWLPADFDTNRDMQKVLGYEPAYEYMGSPDQNFFANLNMEEPLNIEGYDVLLQVSSKQGSDVKAGDRSSYDFNVRGEKYQLILEWLSPLDNKVAILDSSGKELVATGLYDFATSIPAISDRPKEMLDVKDMTLDAAGNGCQMRIIFQNININYGRGAQEGAFYNLFVLVAVPK
;
A
#
# COMPACT_ATOMS: atom_id res chain seq x y z
N MET A 1 14.77 29.11 -4.23
CA MET A 1 13.79 28.11 -4.69
C MET A 1 12.35 28.58 -4.46
N LEU A 2 11.81 28.59 -3.23
CA LEU A 2 10.39 28.98 -3.00
C LEU A 2 9.99 30.33 -3.60
N GLN A 3 10.88 31.34 -3.54
CA GLN A 3 10.64 32.63 -4.19
C GLN A 3 10.69 32.57 -5.72
N ALA A 4 11.61 31.78 -6.27
CA ALA A 4 11.75 31.61 -7.72
C ALA A 4 10.54 30.88 -8.32
N GLU A 5 9.98 29.94 -7.56
CA GLU A 5 8.82 29.13 -7.95
C GLU A 5 7.46 29.76 -7.60
N GLY A 6 7.48 30.97 -7.01
CA GLY A 6 6.28 31.72 -6.64
C GLY A 6 5.55 31.21 -5.40
N VAL A 7 6.12 30.26 -4.64
CA VAL A 7 5.55 29.74 -3.39
C VAL A 7 5.75 30.71 -2.23
N LEU A 8 6.80 31.54 -2.28
CA LEU A 8 7.06 32.60 -1.30
C LEU A 8 7.17 33.95 -1.99
N VAL A 9 6.14 34.79 -1.88
CA VAL A 9 6.07 36.10 -2.52
C VAL A 9 6.06 37.18 -1.46
N ASN A 10 7.07 38.05 -1.46
CA ASN A 10 7.20 39.16 -0.48
C ASN A 10 7.13 38.72 0.99
N GLY A 11 7.69 37.55 1.32
CA GLY A 11 7.67 37.00 2.68
C GLY A 11 6.33 36.36 3.08
N VAL A 12 5.38 36.25 2.15
CA VAL A 12 4.09 35.59 2.35
C VAL A 12 4.02 34.35 1.50
N ILE A 13 3.53 33.26 2.09
CA ILE A 13 3.33 32.00 1.37
C ILE A 13 2.14 32.13 0.43
N ALA A 14 2.35 31.78 -0.83
CA ALA A 14 1.32 31.60 -1.85
C ALA A 14 1.24 30.09 -2.18
N PRO A 15 0.23 29.37 -1.67
CA PRO A 15 0.12 27.92 -1.89
C PRO A 15 0.05 27.57 -3.38
N LYS A 16 0.79 26.53 -3.80
CA LYS A 16 0.93 26.13 -5.20
C LYS A 16 0.72 24.63 -5.39
N ALA A 17 -0.52 24.20 -5.65
CA ALA A 17 -0.86 22.78 -5.76
C ALA A 17 -0.20 22.04 -6.93
N ASP A 18 0.20 22.75 -7.97
CA ASP A 18 0.84 22.23 -9.18
C ASP A 18 2.39 22.30 -9.13
N ALA A 19 2.97 22.37 -7.93
CA ALA A 19 4.42 22.29 -7.73
C ALA A 19 5.00 21.00 -8.34
N ASP A 20 6.08 21.14 -9.13
CA ASP A 20 6.73 19.99 -9.73
C ASP A 20 7.44 19.10 -8.69
N LEU A 21 7.78 17.86 -9.09
CA LEU A 21 8.37 16.89 -8.18
C LEU A 21 9.72 17.36 -7.61
N THR A 22 10.53 18.06 -8.42
CA THR A 22 11.84 18.58 -7.99
C THR A 22 11.68 19.59 -6.85
N LEU A 23 10.79 20.57 -7.02
CA LEU A 23 10.46 21.56 -6.01
C LEU A 23 9.93 20.90 -4.74
N ARG A 24 9.04 19.91 -4.87
CA ARG A 24 8.47 19.17 -3.74
C ARG A 24 9.56 18.42 -2.97
N LEU A 25 10.45 17.71 -3.67
CA LEU A 25 11.57 16.95 -3.09
C LEU A 25 12.54 17.87 -2.33
N GLU A 26 13.01 18.92 -3.00
CA GLU A 26 13.96 19.87 -2.42
C GLU A 26 13.35 20.60 -1.22
N THR A 27 12.09 21.05 -1.32
CA THR A 27 11.41 21.75 -0.22
C THR A 27 11.24 20.83 0.99
N THR A 28 10.81 19.60 0.76
CA THR A 28 10.62 18.60 1.83
C THR A 28 11.93 18.27 2.52
N SER A 29 13.01 18.07 1.75
CA SER A 29 14.34 17.80 2.29
C SER A 29 14.83 18.95 3.18
N ILE A 30 14.68 20.19 2.72
CA ILE A 30 15.09 21.39 3.46
C ILE A 30 14.24 21.55 4.73
N LEU A 31 12.91 21.46 4.64
CA LEU A 31 12.03 21.64 5.80
C LEU A 31 12.25 20.55 6.86
N ASN A 32 12.40 19.29 6.46
CA ASN A 32 12.77 18.21 7.39
C ASN A 32 14.11 18.47 8.07
N TYR A 33 15.10 19.00 7.35
CA TYR A 33 16.39 19.37 7.94
C TYR A 33 16.24 20.49 8.98
N LEU A 34 15.51 21.55 8.64
CA LEU A 34 15.29 22.70 9.53
C LEU A 34 14.48 22.30 10.76
N GLU A 35 13.43 21.51 10.59
CA GLU A 35 12.55 21.01 11.67
C GLU A 35 13.36 20.16 12.67
N ARG A 36 14.16 19.19 12.19
CA ARG A 36 15.01 18.35 13.05
C ARG A 36 16.03 19.15 13.86
N ARG A 37 16.40 20.33 13.37
CA ARG A 37 17.34 21.25 14.03
C ARG A 37 16.64 22.35 14.82
N LYS A 38 15.31 22.39 14.81
CA LYS A 38 14.47 23.45 15.39
C LYS A 38 14.74 24.84 14.80
N TYR A 39 15.19 24.89 13.56
CA TYR A 39 15.43 26.14 12.83
C TYR A 39 14.16 26.67 12.13
N THR A 40 13.09 25.89 12.12
CA THR A 40 11.78 26.34 11.61
C THR A 40 11.19 27.47 12.45
N GLU A 41 11.53 27.54 13.74
CA GLU A 41 11.09 28.60 14.67
C GLU A 41 11.65 29.98 14.29
N ASP A 42 12.78 30.03 13.59
CA ASP A 42 13.44 31.27 13.14
C ASP A 42 12.87 31.80 11.80
N LEU A 43 12.00 31.02 11.14
CA LEU A 43 11.43 31.37 9.85
C LEU A 43 10.17 32.23 10.02
N THR A 44 10.35 33.55 9.91
CA THR A 44 9.24 34.53 10.03
C THR A 44 8.07 34.34 9.06
N TRP A 45 8.28 33.63 7.95
CA TRP A 45 7.26 33.35 6.93
C TRP A 45 6.56 32.01 7.12
N LEU A 46 7.01 31.18 8.08
CA LEU A 46 6.46 29.84 8.35
C LEU A 46 5.73 29.85 9.72
N PRO A 47 4.64 29.07 9.89
CA PRO A 47 4.02 28.93 11.22
C PRO A 47 5.00 28.41 12.26
N ALA A 48 4.91 28.91 13.50
CA ALA A 48 5.84 28.56 14.58
C ALA A 48 5.74 27.09 15.03
N ASP A 49 4.57 26.47 14.86
CA ASP A 49 4.29 25.07 15.19
C ASP A 49 4.25 24.17 13.94
N PHE A 50 4.85 24.64 12.84
CA PHE A 50 4.85 23.92 11.56
C PHE A 50 5.54 22.56 11.67
N ASP A 51 4.82 21.53 11.24
CA ASP A 51 5.29 20.17 11.07
C ASP A 51 5.28 19.82 9.58
N THR A 52 6.43 19.39 9.04
CA THR A 52 6.57 19.11 7.60
C THR A 52 5.59 18.05 7.12
N ASN A 53 5.29 17.03 7.93
CA ASN A 53 4.40 15.95 7.54
C ASN A 53 2.93 16.34 7.60
N ARG A 54 2.56 17.22 8.54
CA ARG A 54 1.17 17.58 8.82
C ARG A 54 0.70 18.81 8.06
N ASP A 55 1.57 19.81 7.93
CA ASP A 55 1.14 21.17 7.57
C ASP A 55 1.54 21.59 6.15
N MET A 56 2.43 20.86 5.50
CA MET A 56 3.01 21.26 4.21
C MET A 56 1.96 21.39 3.10
N GLN A 57 0.99 20.49 3.00
CA GLN A 57 -0.12 20.62 2.04
C GLN A 57 -0.97 21.86 2.32
N LYS A 58 -1.34 22.07 3.59
CA LYS A 58 -2.18 23.20 4.00
C LYS A 58 -1.49 24.55 3.81
N VAL A 59 -0.18 24.60 4.03
CA VAL A 59 0.61 25.84 4.03
C VAL A 59 1.17 26.13 2.65
N LEU A 60 1.86 25.18 2.02
CA LEU A 60 2.53 25.37 0.73
C LEU A 60 1.68 24.94 -0.47
N GLY A 61 0.55 24.26 -0.24
CA GLY A 61 -0.35 23.79 -1.29
C GLY A 61 -0.01 22.40 -1.82
N TYR A 62 1.08 21.77 -1.36
CA TYR A 62 1.52 20.45 -1.81
C TYR A 62 2.06 19.61 -0.65
N GLU A 63 1.84 18.29 -0.76
CA GLU A 63 2.32 17.31 0.22
C GLU A 63 3.85 17.13 0.14
N PRO A 64 4.48 16.67 1.25
CA PRO A 64 5.88 16.26 1.26
C PRO A 64 6.20 15.26 0.15
N ALA A 65 7.42 15.34 -0.37
CA ALA A 65 7.97 14.37 -1.30
C ALA A 65 9.37 13.93 -0.83
N TYR A 66 9.68 12.64 -0.99
CA TYR A 66 10.93 12.03 -0.52
C TYR A 66 11.68 11.37 -1.67
N GLU A 67 12.99 11.20 -1.56
CA GLU A 67 13.85 10.68 -2.65
C GLU A 67 13.42 9.30 -3.18
N TYR A 68 12.73 8.46 -2.39
CA TYR A 68 12.13 7.21 -2.88
C TYR A 68 11.01 7.44 -3.91
N MET A 69 10.48 8.66 -4.01
CA MET A 69 9.54 9.10 -5.05
C MET A 69 10.25 9.57 -6.33
N GLY A 70 11.57 9.83 -6.26
CA GLY A 70 12.42 10.20 -7.40
C GLY A 70 13.33 9.06 -7.89
N SER A 71 13.47 7.98 -7.13
CA SER A 71 14.11 6.73 -7.53
C SER A 71 13.05 5.66 -7.77
N PRO A 72 12.71 5.33 -9.03
CA PRO A 72 11.59 4.44 -9.35
C PRO A 72 11.75 2.98 -8.87
N ASP A 73 12.90 2.58 -8.32
CA ASP A 73 13.36 1.20 -8.48
C ASP A 73 13.69 0.43 -7.20
N GLN A 74 13.28 0.88 -6.00
CA GLN A 74 13.67 0.15 -4.78
C GLN A 74 12.53 -0.38 -3.94
N ASN A 75 11.51 0.40 -3.59
CA ASN A 75 10.44 -0.10 -2.73
C ASN A 75 9.07 0.52 -3.03
N PHE A 76 8.01 -0.27 -2.86
CA PHE A 76 6.62 0.16 -2.91
C PHE A 76 5.91 -0.21 -1.61
N PHE A 77 5.17 0.74 -1.04
CA PHE A 77 4.41 0.56 0.20
C PHE A 77 2.99 1.10 0.02
N ALA A 78 2.01 0.32 0.50
CA ALA A 78 0.63 0.75 0.59
C ALA A 78 -0.02 0.13 1.83
N ASN A 79 -0.87 0.88 2.53
CA ASN A 79 -1.67 0.43 3.67
C ASN A 79 -3.15 0.72 3.41
N LEU A 80 -3.99 -0.09 4.03
CA LEU A 80 -5.42 0.12 4.04
C LEU A 80 -5.80 1.21 5.05
N ASN A 81 -6.72 2.10 4.67
CA ASN A 81 -7.41 2.93 5.62
C ASN A 81 -8.40 2.09 6.45
N MET A 82 -7.99 1.73 7.67
CA MET A 82 -8.79 0.92 8.60
C MET A 82 -9.78 1.75 9.44
N GLU A 83 -9.90 3.06 9.20
CA GLU A 83 -10.93 3.89 9.85
C GLU A 83 -12.33 3.65 9.25
N GLU A 84 -12.38 3.12 8.03
CA GLU A 84 -13.64 2.77 7.35
C GLU A 84 -14.03 1.30 7.62
N PRO A 85 -15.33 0.99 7.80
CA PRO A 85 -15.79 -0.38 8.01
C PRO A 85 -15.63 -1.23 6.75
N LEU A 86 -15.19 -2.48 6.93
CA LEU A 86 -15.13 -3.47 5.85
C LEU A 86 -16.49 -4.15 5.69
N ASN A 87 -17.09 -4.04 4.50
CA ASN A 87 -18.30 -4.78 4.20
C ASN A 87 -17.99 -6.25 3.92
N ILE A 88 -18.56 -7.14 4.73
CA ILE A 88 -18.42 -8.59 4.62
C ILE A 88 -19.71 -9.29 4.17
N GLU A 89 -20.76 -8.51 3.86
CA GLU A 89 -22.06 -9.05 3.43
C GLU A 89 -21.91 -9.89 2.16
N GLY A 90 -22.60 -11.04 2.13
CA GLY A 90 -22.58 -11.96 1.00
C GLY A 90 -21.44 -12.99 1.02
N TYR A 91 -20.49 -12.86 1.95
CA TYR A 91 -19.42 -13.83 2.15
C TYR A 91 -19.71 -14.76 3.34
N ASP A 92 -19.23 -16.00 3.24
CA ASP A 92 -19.40 -17.03 4.27
C ASP A 92 -18.31 -16.96 5.35
N VAL A 93 -17.08 -16.58 4.97
CA VAL A 93 -15.89 -16.60 5.84
C VAL A 93 -14.99 -15.40 5.54
N LEU A 94 -14.33 -14.88 6.59
CA LEU A 94 -13.19 -13.97 6.50
C LEU A 94 -11.97 -14.65 7.16
N LEU A 95 -10.85 -14.66 6.44
CA LEU A 95 -9.55 -15.16 6.91
C LEU A 95 -8.54 -14.01 6.89
N GLN A 96 -7.72 -13.89 7.94
CA GLN A 96 -6.55 -13.03 7.92
C GLN A 96 -5.33 -13.87 7.60
N VAL A 97 -4.62 -13.52 6.52
CA VAL A 97 -3.44 -14.26 6.05
C VAL A 97 -2.30 -13.31 5.75
N SER A 98 -1.07 -13.77 5.98
CA SER A 98 0.14 -13.01 5.70
C SER A 98 1.08 -13.84 4.85
N SER A 99 1.68 -13.23 3.82
CA SER A 99 2.82 -13.85 3.16
C SER A 99 4.02 -13.78 4.11
N LYS A 100 4.90 -14.79 4.13
CA LYS A 100 6.16 -14.77 4.84
C LYS A 100 7.13 -13.79 4.17
N GLN A 101 7.92 -13.11 4.99
CA GLN A 101 9.07 -12.32 4.54
C GLN A 101 10.35 -13.14 4.70
N GLY A 102 11.28 -13.08 3.75
CA GLY A 102 12.65 -13.54 3.95
C GLY A 102 13.29 -14.25 2.76
N SER A 103 14.62 -14.30 2.78
CA SER A 103 15.50 -14.88 1.75
C SER A 103 15.36 -16.40 1.55
N ASP A 104 14.55 -17.07 2.38
CA ASP A 104 14.39 -18.54 2.39
C ASP A 104 13.13 -19.02 1.66
N VAL A 105 12.28 -18.10 1.18
CA VAL A 105 11.06 -18.46 0.45
C VAL A 105 11.41 -18.89 -0.97
N LYS A 106 10.95 -20.09 -1.34
CA LYS A 106 11.19 -20.70 -2.65
C LYS A 106 9.90 -20.83 -3.44
N ALA A 107 10.01 -20.79 -4.76
CA ALA A 107 8.89 -21.12 -5.64
C ALA A 107 8.34 -22.52 -5.28
N GLY A 108 7.03 -22.62 -5.10
CA GLY A 108 6.32 -23.82 -4.64
C GLY A 108 6.17 -23.93 -3.12
N ASP A 109 6.78 -23.05 -2.33
CA ASP A 109 6.40 -22.92 -0.92
C ASP A 109 4.92 -22.54 -0.84
N ARG A 110 4.22 -23.02 0.19
CA ARG A 110 2.81 -22.70 0.41
C ARG A 110 2.41 -22.73 1.87
N SER A 111 1.42 -21.91 2.19
CA SER A 111 0.66 -21.96 3.44
C SER A 111 -0.77 -22.36 3.14
N SER A 112 -1.38 -23.15 4.02
CA SER A 112 -2.75 -23.65 3.86
C SER A 112 -3.60 -23.34 5.08
N TYR A 113 -4.84 -22.96 4.86
CA TYR A 113 -5.80 -22.61 5.90
C TYR A 113 -7.11 -23.35 5.64
N ASP A 114 -7.44 -24.30 6.51
CA ASP A 114 -8.67 -25.08 6.39
C ASP A 114 -9.84 -24.31 7.01
N PHE A 115 -11.00 -24.36 6.34
CA PHE A 115 -12.23 -23.77 6.85
C PHE A 115 -13.45 -24.59 6.42
N ASN A 116 -14.56 -24.43 7.17
CA ASN A 116 -15.80 -25.15 6.90
C ASN A 116 -16.94 -24.17 6.67
N VAL A 117 -17.76 -24.46 5.66
CA VAL A 117 -19.00 -23.72 5.39
C VAL A 117 -20.11 -24.75 5.17
N ARG A 118 -21.21 -24.63 5.92
CA ARG A 118 -22.38 -25.53 5.81
C ARG A 118 -22.04 -27.03 5.94
N GLY A 119 -20.97 -27.36 6.68
CA GLY A 119 -20.52 -28.75 6.87
C GLY A 119 -19.54 -29.27 5.81
N GLU A 120 -19.34 -28.52 4.73
CA GLU A 120 -18.37 -28.83 3.68
C GLU A 120 -17.00 -28.23 3.99
N LYS A 121 -15.94 -28.97 3.65
CA LYS A 121 -14.54 -28.58 3.89
C LYS A 121 -13.95 -27.85 2.68
N TYR A 122 -13.23 -26.79 2.96
CA TYR A 122 -12.49 -26.01 1.97
C TYR A 122 -11.10 -25.67 2.49
N GLN A 123 -10.23 -25.26 1.58
CA GLN A 123 -8.88 -24.84 1.91
C GLN A 123 -8.52 -23.58 1.13
N LEU A 124 -7.99 -22.58 1.83
CA LEU A 124 -7.28 -21.47 1.21
C LEU A 124 -5.80 -21.81 1.12
N ILE A 125 -5.22 -21.63 -0.06
CA ILE A 125 -3.80 -21.78 -0.33
C ILE A 125 -3.21 -20.42 -0.66
N LEU A 126 -2.10 -20.08 -0.01
CA LEU A 126 -1.19 -19.02 -0.41
C LEU A 126 0.11 -19.68 -0.88
N GLU A 127 0.40 -19.61 -2.17
CA GLU A 127 1.54 -20.25 -2.83
C GLU A 127 2.51 -19.20 -3.39
N TRP A 128 3.81 -19.39 -3.17
CA TRP A 128 4.83 -18.53 -3.77
C TRP A 128 5.19 -19.03 -5.16
N LEU A 129 5.02 -18.18 -6.17
CA LEU A 129 5.46 -18.46 -7.53
C LEU A 129 6.88 -17.93 -7.76
N SER A 130 7.22 -16.82 -7.10
CA SER A 130 8.55 -16.21 -7.07
C SER A 130 8.72 -15.37 -5.78
N PRO A 131 9.88 -14.74 -5.53
CA PRO A 131 10.02 -13.79 -4.42
C PRO A 131 9.00 -12.64 -4.46
N LEU A 132 8.58 -12.21 -5.65
CA LEU A 132 7.65 -11.09 -5.86
C LEU A 132 6.19 -11.54 -6.04
N ASP A 133 5.98 -12.77 -6.49
CA ASP A 133 4.67 -13.22 -6.94
C ASP A 133 4.12 -14.36 -6.08
N ASN A 134 2.86 -14.18 -5.70
CA ASN A 134 2.10 -15.04 -4.82
C ASN A 134 0.75 -15.32 -5.47
N LYS A 135 0.33 -16.58 -5.43
CA LYS A 135 -1.00 -17.03 -5.84
C LYS A 135 -1.84 -17.29 -4.59
N VAL A 136 -3.08 -16.80 -4.60
CA VAL A 136 -4.11 -17.19 -3.63
C VAL A 136 -5.14 -18.04 -4.34
N ALA A 137 -5.51 -19.18 -3.76
CA ALA A 137 -6.48 -20.10 -4.32
C ALA A 137 -7.41 -20.67 -3.25
N ILE A 138 -8.66 -20.96 -3.62
CA ILE A 138 -9.62 -21.72 -2.81
C ILE A 138 -9.84 -23.08 -3.45
N LEU A 139 -9.69 -24.14 -2.67
CA LEU A 139 -9.89 -25.53 -3.07
C LEU A 139 -11.09 -26.13 -2.33
N ASP A 140 -11.80 -27.04 -3.00
CA ASP A 140 -12.82 -27.88 -2.37
C ASP A 140 -12.23 -29.09 -1.63
N SER A 141 -13.09 -29.89 -1.01
CA SER A 141 -12.71 -31.08 -0.23
C SER A 141 -12.00 -32.17 -1.04
N SER A 142 -12.11 -32.15 -2.38
CA SER A 142 -11.41 -33.08 -3.28
C SER A 142 -10.02 -32.57 -3.70
N GLY A 143 -9.68 -31.34 -3.30
CA GLY A 143 -8.46 -30.64 -3.73
C GLY A 143 -8.60 -29.95 -5.09
N LYS A 144 -9.82 -29.83 -5.63
CA LYS A 144 -10.06 -29.11 -6.88
C LYS A 144 -10.10 -27.61 -6.62
N GLU A 145 -9.35 -26.85 -7.41
CA GLU A 145 -9.37 -25.39 -7.39
C GLU A 145 -10.72 -24.84 -7.86
N LEU A 146 -11.35 -24.02 -7.02
CA LEU A 146 -12.60 -23.33 -7.33
C LEU A 146 -12.33 -21.96 -7.94
N VAL A 147 -11.42 -21.19 -7.33
CA VAL A 147 -11.02 -19.84 -7.77
C VAL A 147 -9.57 -19.59 -7.36
N ALA A 148 -8.83 -18.83 -8.18
CA ALA A 148 -7.49 -18.37 -7.85
C ALA A 148 -7.19 -17.01 -8.47
N THR A 149 -6.22 -16.30 -7.90
CA THR A 149 -5.69 -15.04 -8.44
C THR A 149 -4.23 -14.83 -8.02
N GLY A 150 -3.49 -14.07 -8.82
CA GLY A 150 -2.15 -13.58 -8.48
C GLY A 150 -2.24 -12.23 -7.75
N LEU A 151 -1.28 -11.97 -6.85
CA LEU A 151 -1.27 -10.74 -6.06
C LEU A 151 -0.43 -9.62 -6.71
N TYR A 152 0.64 -9.98 -7.42
CA TYR A 152 1.66 -9.02 -7.86
C TYR A 152 1.16 -8.01 -8.89
N ASP A 153 0.41 -8.47 -9.90
CA ASP A 153 -0.12 -7.59 -10.95
C ASP A 153 -1.07 -6.52 -10.37
N PHE A 154 -1.91 -6.91 -9.41
CA PHE A 154 -2.76 -5.95 -8.71
C PHE A 154 -1.92 -4.96 -7.90
N ALA A 155 -0.99 -5.47 -7.08
CA ALA A 155 -0.17 -4.63 -6.21
C ALA A 155 0.67 -3.60 -6.99
N THR A 156 1.18 -3.97 -8.16
CA THR A 156 1.96 -3.08 -9.04
C THR A 156 1.09 -2.18 -9.92
N SER A 157 -0.21 -2.44 -10.03
CA SER A 157 -1.16 -1.55 -10.70
C SER A 157 -1.57 -0.34 -9.84
N ILE A 158 -1.37 -0.42 -8.52
CA ILE A 158 -1.64 0.68 -7.60
C ILE A 158 -0.65 1.80 -7.93
N PRO A 159 -1.12 2.99 -8.34
CA PRO A 159 -0.22 4.06 -8.75
C PRO A 159 0.70 4.47 -7.60
N ALA A 160 2.01 4.46 -7.85
CA ALA A 160 3.05 4.83 -6.88
C ALA A 160 2.98 6.29 -6.39
N ILE A 161 2.10 7.10 -6.98
CA ILE A 161 1.94 8.53 -6.72
C ILE A 161 0.46 8.77 -6.47
N SER A 162 0.09 8.93 -5.21
CA SER A 162 -1.20 9.52 -4.85
C SER A 162 -0.93 10.85 -4.15
N ASP A 163 -1.75 11.86 -4.43
CA ASP A 163 -1.72 13.18 -3.80
C ASP A 163 -2.27 13.14 -2.35
N ARG A 164 -2.23 11.98 -1.71
CA ARG A 164 -2.83 11.70 -0.39
C ARG A 164 -1.74 11.48 0.65
N PRO A 165 -1.98 11.92 1.90
CA PRO A 165 -1.00 11.78 2.96
C PRO A 165 -0.74 10.30 3.23
N LYS A 166 0.55 9.94 3.24
CA LYS A 166 1.12 8.71 3.81
C LYS A 166 0.23 7.48 3.74
N GLU A 167 0.37 6.73 2.66
CA GLU A 167 0.19 5.28 2.61
C GLU A 167 -1.19 4.71 2.98
N MET A 168 -2.24 5.48 3.26
CA MET A 168 -3.56 4.93 3.61
C MET A 168 -4.55 5.07 2.44
N LEU A 169 -4.77 3.98 1.72
CA LEU A 169 -5.66 3.88 0.57
C LEU A 169 -7.05 3.40 0.99
N ASP A 170 -8.07 3.85 0.25
CA ASP A 170 -9.46 3.45 0.48
C ASP A 170 -9.62 1.94 0.21
N VAL A 171 -10.58 1.29 0.87
CA VAL A 171 -10.86 -0.15 0.68
C VAL A 171 -10.99 -0.52 -0.79
N LYS A 172 -11.65 0.34 -1.58
CA LYS A 172 -11.86 0.12 -3.02
C LYS A 172 -10.54 -0.01 -3.81
N ASP A 173 -9.50 0.73 -3.40
CA ASP A 173 -8.20 0.80 -4.09
C ASP A 173 -7.27 -0.33 -3.61
N MET A 174 -7.61 -0.95 -2.47
CA MET A 174 -6.89 -2.07 -1.85
C MET A 174 -7.65 -3.40 -1.98
N THR A 175 -8.62 -3.49 -2.89
CA THR A 175 -9.45 -4.69 -3.08
C THR A 175 -9.23 -5.34 -4.44
N LEU A 176 -8.93 -6.65 -4.41
CA LEU A 176 -8.87 -7.52 -5.58
C LEU A 176 -9.98 -8.58 -5.46
N ASP A 177 -10.88 -8.60 -6.44
CA ASP A 177 -11.96 -9.58 -6.53
C ASP A 177 -11.63 -10.65 -7.58
N ALA A 178 -11.97 -11.90 -7.27
CA ALA A 178 -11.87 -13.04 -8.16
C ALA A 178 -13.11 -13.96 -8.01
N ALA A 179 -13.52 -14.60 -9.10
CA ALA A 179 -14.64 -15.54 -9.07
C ALA A 179 -14.41 -16.71 -10.02
N GLY A 180 -14.88 -17.90 -9.64
CA GLY A 180 -14.74 -19.11 -10.43
C GLY A 180 -15.51 -20.27 -9.82
N ASN A 181 -16.08 -21.14 -10.67
CA ASN A 181 -16.79 -22.36 -10.24
C ASN A 181 -17.88 -22.13 -9.15
N GLY A 182 -18.56 -20.98 -9.18
CA GLY A 182 -19.58 -20.60 -8.18
C GLY A 182 -19.02 -20.09 -6.85
N CYS A 183 -17.70 -20.02 -6.70
CA CYS A 183 -17.00 -19.42 -5.58
C CYS A 183 -16.64 -17.96 -5.88
N GLN A 184 -16.80 -17.08 -4.90
CA GLN A 184 -16.33 -15.69 -4.94
C GLN A 184 -15.25 -15.50 -3.88
N MET A 185 -14.17 -14.83 -4.25
CA MET A 185 -13.05 -14.50 -3.38
C MET A 185 -12.78 -13.01 -3.48
N ARG A 186 -12.75 -12.34 -2.33
CA ARG A 186 -12.31 -10.95 -2.20
C ARG A 186 -11.07 -10.89 -1.36
N ILE A 187 -10.03 -10.27 -1.89
CA ILE A 187 -8.78 -10.03 -1.19
C ILE A 187 -8.69 -8.55 -0.91
N ILE A 188 -8.68 -8.17 0.37
CA ILE A 188 -8.44 -6.81 0.82
C ILE A 188 -7.03 -6.76 1.40
N PHE A 189 -6.15 -6.01 0.76
CA PHE A 189 -4.77 -5.83 1.20
C PHE A 189 -4.77 -4.88 2.40
N GLN A 190 -4.38 -5.37 3.57
CA GLN A 190 -4.14 -4.53 4.75
C GLN A 190 -2.84 -3.73 4.60
N ASN A 191 -1.81 -4.39 4.09
CA ASN A 191 -0.53 -3.80 3.77
C ASN A 191 0.10 -4.51 2.57
N ILE A 192 0.77 -3.74 1.73
CA ILE A 192 1.65 -4.18 0.67
C ILE A 192 3.03 -3.57 0.93
N ASN A 193 4.05 -4.42 0.83
CA ASN A 193 5.44 -4.01 0.90
C ASN A 193 6.22 -4.80 -0.16
N ILE A 194 6.69 -4.12 -1.19
CA ILE A 194 7.47 -4.73 -2.27
C ILE A 194 8.84 -4.08 -2.28
N ASN A 195 9.89 -4.90 -2.28
CA ASN A 195 11.26 -4.46 -2.51
C ASN A 195 11.72 -5.00 -3.86
N TYR A 196 11.96 -4.10 -4.81
CA TYR A 196 12.43 -4.36 -6.17
C TYR A 196 13.96 -4.46 -6.27
N GLY A 197 14.66 -4.42 -5.13
CA GLY A 197 16.10 -4.63 -5.06
C GLY A 197 16.52 -6.01 -5.60
N ARG A 198 17.82 -6.31 -5.53
CA ARG A 198 18.38 -7.58 -6.04
C ARG A 198 18.86 -8.48 -4.92
N GLY A 199 18.67 -9.80 -5.09
CA GLY A 199 19.21 -10.81 -4.18
C GLY A 199 18.36 -10.96 -2.92
N ALA A 200 18.99 -11.09 -1.74
CA ALA A 200 18.31 -11.40 -0.48
C ALA A 200 17.31 -10.33 0.01
N GLN A 201 17.26 -9.17 -0.65
CA GLN A 201 16.34 -8.07 -0.33
C GLN A 201 15.14 -8.01 -1.28
N GLU A 202 15.15 -8.74 -2.40
CA GLU A 202 14.01 -8.80 -3.33
C GLU A 202 12.85 -9.56 -2.68
N GLY A 203 11.65 -8.99 -2.71
CA GLY A 203 10.47 -9.73 -2.29
C GLY A 203 9.23 -8.88 -2.11
N ALA A 204 8.08 -9.54 -2.20
CA ALA A 204 6.78 -8.96 -1.92
C ALA A 204 6.16 -9.58 -0.67
N PHE A 205 5.78 -8.71 0.25
CA PHE A 205 5.11 -9.03 1.50
C PHE A 205 3.71 -8.43 1.51
N TYR A 206 2.75 -9.24 1.94
CA TYR A 206 1.33 -8.91 1.94
C TYR A 206 0.70 -9.34 3.26
N ASN A 207 -0.08 -8.44 3.86
CA ASN A 207 -1.07 -8.77 4.88
C ASN A 207 -2.46 -8.63 4.26
N LEU A 208 -3.29 -9.67 4.36
CA LEU A 208 -4.53 -9.77 3.62
C LEU A 208 -5.70 -10.12 4.54
N PHE A 209 -6.86 -9.54 4.27
CA PHE A 209 -8.14 -10.17 4.58
C PHE A 209 -8.64 -10.87 3.31
N VAL A 210 -8.96 -12.16 3.42
CA VAL A 210 -9.55 -12.94 2.33
C VAL A 210 -10.96 -13.34 2.72
N LEU A 211 -11.94 -12.79 2.01
CA LEU A 211 -13.34 -13.17 2.15
C LEU A 211 -13.72 -14.18 1.08
N VAL A 212 -14.50 -15.19 1.48
CA VAL A 212 -14.89 -16.28 0.60
C VAL A 212 -16.39 -16.51 0.70
N ALA A 213 -17.06 -16.53 -0.45
CA ALA A 213 -18.41 -17.06 -0.60
C ALA A 213 -18.31 -18.35 -1.42
N VAL A 214 -18.61 -19.50 -0.83
CA VAL A 214 -18.49 -20.80 -1.51
C VAL A 214 -19.76 -21.13 -2.29
N PRO A 215 -19.71 -22.05 -3.28
CA PRO A 215 -20.89 -22.48 -4.01
C PRO A 215 -22.02 -22.91 -3.06
N LYS A 216 -23.26 -22.61 -3.45
CA LYS A 216 -24.46 -23.01 -2.72
C LYS A 216 -24.81 -24.47 -2.96
#